data_AF-A0A381I5J0-F1
#
_entry.id   AF-A0A381I5J0-F1
#
_cell.length_a   1.000
_cell.length_b   1.000
_cell.length_c   1.000
_cell.angle_alpha   90.00
_cell.angle_beta   90.00
_cell.angle_gamma   90.00
#
_symmetry.space_group_name_H-M   'P 1'
#
loop_
_entity.id
_entity.type
_entity.pdbx_description
1 polymer ?
#
loop_
_entity_poly.entity_id
_entity_poly.type
_entity_poly.pdbx_seq_one_letter_code
_entity_poly.pdbx_strand_id
1 'polypeptide(L)' 'MNREIVVNIADMKIAYRPNVLVTYALGSCVGVCLIDKVAGIGGNVTRYVAI' A
#
# COMPACT_ATOMS: atom_id res chain seq x y z
N MET A 1 19.08 3.18 3.05
CA MET A 1 18.36 3.52 1.80
C MET A 1 16.90 3.16 1.98
N ASN A 2 16.05 4.16 2.16
CA ASN A 2 14.61 3.93 2.22
C ASN A 2 14.12 3.61 0.80
N ARG A 3 13.37 2.54 0.59
CA ARG A 3 12.84 2.19 -0.74
C ARG A 3 11.34 2.40 -0.76
N GLU A 4 10.92 3.23 -1.71
CA GLU A 4 9.52 3.38 -2.08
C GLU A 4 9.11 2.16 -2.88
N ILE A 5 8.03 1.51 -2.46
CA ILE A 5 7.47 0.34 -3.09
C ILE A 5 6.15 0.78 -3.71
N VAL A 6 6.13 0.84 -5.05
CA VAL A 6 4.92 1.19 -5.79
C VAL A 6 3.96 0.01 -5.78
N VAL A 7 2.73 0.25 -5.34
CA VAL A 7 1.64 -0.74 -5.31
C VAL A 7 0.68 -0.42 -6.45
N ASN A 8 0.41 -1.40 -7.31
CA ASN A 8 -0.50 -1.25 -8.44
C ASN A 8 -1.96 -1.50 -8.02
N ILE A 9 -2.90 -1.17 -8.92
CA ILE A 9 -4.32 -1.47 -8.74
C ILE A 9 -4.53 -2.99 -8.73
N ALA A 10 -5.35 -3.49 -7.81
CA ALA A 10 -5.56 -4.93 -7.55
C ALA A 10 -4.30 -5.68 -7.09
N ASP A 11 -3.26 -4.95 -6.66
CA ASP A 11 -2.04 -5.49 -6.07
C ASP A 11 -2.06 -5.31 -4.55
N MET A 12 -1.32 -6.18 -3.86
CA MET A 12 -1.09 -6.13 -2.42
C MET A 12 0.41 -6.24 -2.17
N LYS A 13 0.97 -5.23 -1.50
CA LYS A 13 2.37 -5.24 -1.08
C LYS A 13 2.46 -5.07 0.43
N ILE A 14 3.42 -5.79 1.01
CA ILE A 14 3.78 -5.72 2.42
C ILE A 14 5.20 -5.15 2.49
N ALA A 15 5.40 -4.19 3.38
CA ALA A 15 6.65 -3.49 3.61
C ALA A 15 6.97 -3.49 5.10
N TYR A 16 8.26 -3.59 5.42
CA TYR A 16 8.75 -3.44 6.79
C TYR A 16 9.39 -2.07 6.96
N ARG A 17 9.45 -1.53 8.18
CA ARG A 17 10.22 -0.31 8.43
C ARG A 17 11.66 -0.46 7.93
N PRO A 18 12.23 0.54 7.22
CA PRO A 18 11.71 1.90 7.01
C PRO A 18 10.90 2.10 5.71
N ASN A 19 10.66 1.04 4.92
CA ASN A 19 10.09 1.11 3.57
C ASN A 19 8.72 1.80 3.52
N VAL A 20 8.48 2.53 2.43
CA VAL A 20 7.25 3.30 2.20
C VAL A 20 6.46 2.66 1.07
N LEU A 21 5.19 2.35 1.30
CA LEU A 21 4.26 1.87 0.27
C LEU A 21 3.57 3.07 -0.38
N VAL A 22 3.64 3.19 -1.70
CA VAL A 22 2.99 4.29 -2.44
C VAL A 22 2.11 3.72 -3.55
N THR A 23 0.86 4.16 -3.63
CA THR A 23 -0.04 3.84 -4.75
C THR A 23 -0.25 5.11 -5.56
N TYR A 24 0.01 5.04 -6.87
CA TYR A 24 -0.33 6.11 -7.80
C TYR A 24 -1.57 5.70 -8.61
N ALA A 25 -2.51 6.64 -8.78
CA ALA A 25 -3.83 6.49 -9.43
C ALA A 25 -4.95 5.86 -8.57
N LEU A 26 -5.68 6.70 -7.84
CA LEU A 26 -7.01 6.39 -7.33
C LEU A 26 -8.03 7.27 -8.07
N GLY A 27 -8.52 6.80 -9.22
CA GLY A 27 -9.73 7.37 -9.82
C GLY A 27 -10.94 6.98 -8.95
N SER A 28 -11.59 5.88 -9.31
CA SER A 28 -12.65 5.26 -8.51
C SER A 28 -12.14 4.26 -7.46
N CYS A 29 -10.83 3.99 -7.39
CA CYS A 29 -10.27 2.95 -6.52
C CYS A 29 -10.23 3.37 -5.04
N VAL A 30 -10.25 2.39 -4.14
CA VAL A 30 -10.06 2.58 -2.69
C VAL A 30 -8.81 1.80 -2.24
N GLY A 31 -7.86 2.51 -1.63
CA GLY A 31 -6.69 1.91 -0.98
C GLY A 31 -6.94 1.67 0.51
N VAL A 32 -6.64 0.48 0.99
CA VAL A 32 -6.69 0.14 2.43
C VAL A 32 -5.27 -0.12 2.92
N CYS A 33 -4.81 0.73 3.84
CA CYS A 33 -3.50 0.62 4.48
C CYS A 33 -3.65 0.06 5.89
N LEU A 34 -2.95 -1.04 6.18
CA LEU A 34 -2.83 -1.65 7.51
C LEU A 34 -1.43 -1.44 8.03
N ILE A 35 -1.29 -0.94 9.26
CA ILE A 35 0.01 -0.67 9.87
C ILE A 35 0.03 -1.31 11.26
N ASP A 36 0.95 -2.24 11.45
CA ASP A 36 1.33 -2.78 12.75
C ASP A 36 2.57 -2.03 13.27
N LYS A 37 2.38 -1.23 14.32
CA LYS A 37 3.46 -0.46 14.95
C LYS A 37 4.38 -1.31 15.82
N VAL A 38 3.92 -2.46 16.32
CA VAL A 38 4.69 -3.34 17.21
C VAL A 38 5.61 -4.22 16.38
N ALA A 39 5.07 -4.84 15.32
CA ALA A 39 5.86 -5.65 14.39
C ALA A 39 6.61 -4.81 13.35
N GLY A 40 6.25 -3.52 13.18
CA GLY A 40 6.88 -2.62 12.22
C GLY A 40 6.54 -2.95 10.76
N ILE A 41 5.36 -3.51 10.52
CA ILE A 41 4.89 -4.00 9.22
C ILE A 41 3.78 -3.08 8.71
N GLY A 42 3.85 -2.70 7.45
CA GLY A 42 2.79 -2.02 6.73
C GLY A 42 2.33 -2.86 5.54
N GLY A 43 1.02 -2.95 5.33
CA GLY A 43 0.41 -3.53 4.13
C GLY A 43 -0.47 -2.50 3.45
N ASN A 44 -0.43 -2.44 2.13
CA ASN A 44 -1.35 -1.62 1.33
C ASN A 44 -1.99 -2.53 0.29
N VAL A 45 -3.32 -2.54 0.25
CA VAL A 45 -4.11 -3.20 -0.78
C VAL A 45 -4.96 -2.17 -1.51
N THR A 46 -4.85 -2.13 -2.83
CA THR A 46 -5.65 -1.21 -3.65
C THR A 46 -6.75 -2.00 -4.34
N ARG A 47 -8.02 -1.73 -4.00
CA ARG A 47 -9.18 -2.34 -4.64
C ARG A 47 -9.79 -1.39 -5.65
N TYR A 48 -10.03 -1.87 -6.86
CA TYR A 48 -10.82 -1.14 -7.86
C TYR A 48 -12.30 -1.16 -7.43
N VAL A 49 -12.90 0.01 -7.23
CA VAL A 49 -14.35 0.15 -7.12
C VAL A 49 -14.82 0.69 -8.47
N ALA A 50 -15.60 -0.10 -9.20
CA ALA A 50 -16.33 0.40 -10.36
C ALA A 50 -17.60 1.08 -9.80
N ILE A 51 -17.59 2.42 -9.73
CA ILE A 51 -18.81 3.22 -9.53
C ILE A 51 -19.48 3.46 -10.88
#